data_AF-A0A946BGI2-F1
#
_entry.id   AF-A0A946BGI2-F1
#
_cell.length_a   1.000
_cell.length_b   1.000
_cell.length_c   1.000
_cell.angle_alpha   90.00
_cell.angle_beta   90.00
_cell.angle_gamma   90.00
#
_symmetry.space_group_name_H-M   'P 1'
#
loop_
_entity.id
_entity.type
_entity.pdbx_description
1 polymer ?
#
loop_
_entity_poly.entity_id
_entity_poly.type
_entity_poly.pdbx_seq_one_letter_code
_entity_poly.pdbx_strand_id
1 'polypeptide(L)'
;MFDYLKKGLLTGVGLALRSKNEIEDLAKEFAEKSKMNQDEAKEFLADCQQKYEDAKTGFDQKIEGTIEKILLKLDLPSKSDIADLNKRIDDLTKKLSD
;
A
#
# COMPACT_ATOMS: atom_id res chain seq x y z
N MET A 1 -30.58 0.89 0.48
CA MET A 1 -30.07 1.89 1.45
C MET A 1 -28.83 1.40 2.18
N PHE A 2 -28.84 0.15 2.66
CA PHE A 2 -27.67 -0.51 3.28
C PHE A 2 -26.41 -0.52 2.39
N ASP A 3 -26.55 -0.82 1.10
CA ASP A 3 -25.44 -0.79 0.13
C ASP A 3 -24.78 0.59 -0.03
N TYR A 4 -25.54 1.68 0.12
CA TYR A 4 -24.99 3.03 0.01
C TYR A 4 -24.21 3.43 1.27
N LEU A 5 -24.63 2.95 2.44
CA LEU A 5 -23.90 3.09 3.71
C LEU A 5 -22.62 2.24 3.70
N LYS A 6 -22.70 1.00 3.22
CA LYS A 6 -21.55 0.09 3.03
C LYS A 6 -20.53 0.71 2.06
N LYS A 7 -21.00 1.29 0.95
CA LYS A 7 -20.16 2.06 0.02
C LYS A 7 -19.61 3.33 0.65
N GLY A 8 -20.40 4.08 1.40
CA GLY A 8 -19.98 5.33 2.05
C GLY A 8 -18.88 5.15 3.10
N LEU A 9 -18.99 4.11 3.94
CA LEU A 9 -17.94 3.73 4.90
C LEU A 9 -16.64 3.39 4.16
N LEU A 10 -16.75 2.62 3.07
CA LEU A 10 -15.63 2.18 2.23
C LEU A 10 -15.05 3.25 1.29
N THR A 11 -15.63 4.46 1.19
CA THR A 11 -15.21 5.51 0.23
C THR A 11 -14.12 6.46 0.78
N GLY A 12 -13.32 6.00 1.74
CA GLY A 12 -11.87 6.16 1.55
C GLY A 12 -11.15 7.41 2.10
N VAL A 13 -11.77 8.25 2.94
CA VAL A 13 -10.99 9.27 3.68
C VAL A 13 -10.99 9.01 5.19
N GLY A 14 -12.12 8.55 5.75
CA GLY A 14 -12.24 8.25 7.18
C GLY A 14 -11.60 6.92 7.59
N LEU A 15 -11.57 5.91 6.72
CA LEU A 15 -10.98 4.60 7.03
C LEU A 15 -9.48 4.52 6.77
N ALA A 16 -8.96 5.28 5.79
CA ALA A 16 -7.53 5.26 5.45
C ALA A 16 -6.63 5.82 6.57
N LEU A 17 -7.21 6.61 7.48
CA LEU A 17 -6.52 7.19 8.64
C LEU A 17 -6.70 6.37 9.93
N ARG A 18 -7.46 5.28 9.89
CA ARG A 18 -7.80 4.46 11.04
C ARG A 18 -6.91 3.23 11.12
N SER A 19 -6.63 2.79 12.34
CA SER A 19 -5.89 1.56 12.58
C SER A 19 -6.72 0.33 12.19
N LYS A 20 -6.03 -0.79 11.89
CA LYS A 20 -6.69 -2.07 11.58
C LYS A 20 -7.73 -2.47 12.64
N ASN A 21 -7.41 -2.27 13.92
CA ASN A 21 -8.32 -2.57 15.03
C ASN A 21 -9.59 -1.71 14.99
N GLU A 22 -9.47 -0.41 14.70
CA GLU A 22 -10.64 0.48 14.58
C GLU A 22 -11.53 0.13 13.38
N ILE A 23 -10.94 -0.37 12.29
CA ILE A 23 -11.70 -0.85 11.12
C ILE A 23 -12.44 -2.14 11.46
N GLU A 24 -11.80 -3.07 12.18
CA GLU A 24 -12.44 -4.30 12.66
C GLU A 24 -13.60 -4.01 13.62
N ASP A 25 -13.42 -3.07 14.56
CA ASP A 25 -14.46 -2.70 15.52
C ASP A 25 -15.65 -2.02 14.84
N LEU A 26 -15.41 -1.10 13.90
CA LEU A 26 -16.47 -0.49 13.07
C LEU A 26 -17.23 -1.53 12.25
N ALA A 27 -16.52 -2.50 11.67
CA ALA A 27 -17.15 -3.53 10.87
C ALA A 27 -17.99 -4.49 11.74
N LYS A 28 -17.54 -4.82 12.95
CA LYS A 28 -18.34 -5.59 13.94
C LYS A 28 -19.58 -4.83 14.37
N GLU A 29 -19.45 -3.56 14.74
CA GLU A 29 -20.57 -2.71 15.16
C GLU A 29 -21.62 -2.57 14.03
N PHE A 30 -21.15 -2.48 12.79
CA PHE A 30 -22.02 -2.43 11.61
C PHE A 30 -22.72 -3.77 11.36
N ALA A 31 -22.03 -4.89 11.50
CA ALA A 31 -22.64 -6.22 11.39
C ALA A 31 -23.74 -6.43 12.45
N GLU A 32 -23.51 -6.01 13.68
CA GLU A 32 -24.50 -6.07 14.77
C GLU A 32 -25.71 -5.17 14.49
N LYS A 33 -25.47 -3.89 14.14
CA LYS A 33 -26.54 -2.92 13.86
C LYS A 33 -27.39 -3.29 12.65
N SER A 34 -26.80 -3.99 11.69
CA SER A 34 -27.49 -4.43 10.47
C SER A 34 -28.29 -5.72 10.65
N LYS A 35 -28.20 -6.37 11.83
CA LYS A 35 -28.78 -7.69 12.09
C LYS A 35 -28.34 -8.74 11.06
N MET A 36 -27.09 -8.64 10.60
CA MET A 36 -26.48 -9.68 9.77
C MET A 36 -26.52 -11.01 10.50
N ASN A 37 -26.78 -12.08 9.76
CA ASN A 37 -26.56 -13.42 10.29
C ASN A 37 -25.04 -13.68 10.45
N GLN A 38 -24.66 -14.75 11.16
CA GLN A 38 -23.24 -15.00 11.46
C GLN A 38 -22.38 -15.20 10.20
N ASP A 39 -22.95 -15.75 9.14
CA ASP A 39 -22.22 -16.02 7.90
C ASP A 39 -21.99 -14.72 7.11
N GLU A 40 -23.02 -13.88 6.99
CA GLU A 40 -22.94 -12.54 6.37
C GLU A 40 -21.96 -11.62 7.11
N ALA A 41 -21.94 -11.69 8.45
CA ALA A 41 -21.01 -10.90 9.26
C ALA A 41 -19.56 -11.33 9.06
N LYS A 42 -19.29 -12.64 8.98
CA LYS A 42 -17.95 -13.18 8.70
C LYS A 42 -17.47 -12.79 7.30
N GLU A 43 -18.33 -12.93 6.30
CA GLU A 43 -18.00 -12.56 4.92
C GLU A 43 -17.72 -11.06 4.81
N PHE A 44 -18.53 -10.22 5.47
CA PHE A 44 -18.32 -8.78 5.49
C PHE A 44 -17.01 -8.36 6.16
N LEU A 45 -16.64 -8.99 7.28
CA LEU A 45 -15.37 -8.73 7.94
C LEU A 45 -14.17 -9.13 7.09
N ALA A 46 -14.25 -10.30 6.44
CA ALA A 46 -13.23 -10.77 5.51
C ALA A 46 -13.04 -9.80 4.33
N ASP A 47 -14.13 -9.31 3.74
CA ASP A 47 -14.12 -8.31 2.67
C ASP A 47 -13.47 -7.00 3.09
N CYS A 48 -13.79 -6.51 4.29
CA CYS A 48 -13.19 -5.29 4.84
C CYS A 48 -11.68 -5.46 5.06
N GLN A 49 -11.27 -6.61 5.58
CA GLN A 49 -9.85 -6.91 5.81
C GLN A 49 -9.08 -7.01 4.48
N GLN A 50 -9.63 -7.70 3.48
CA GLN A 50 -9.00 -7.79 2.16
C GLN A 50 -8.83 -6.41 1.51
N LYS A 51 -9.88 -5.59 1.52
CA LYS A 51 -9.83 -4.23 0.96
C LYS A 51 -8.81 -3.33 1.67
N TYR A 52 -8.63 -3.53 2.99
CA TYR A 52 -7.61 -2.81 3.74
C TYR A 52 -6.20 -3.20 3.29
N GLU A 53 -5.91 -4.50 3.16
CA GLU A 53 -4.59 -4.97 2.73
C GLU A 53 -4.28 -4.54 1.28
N ASP A 54 -5.28 -4.56 0.39
CA ASP A 54 -5.15 -4.07 -0.99
C ASP A 54 -4.86 -2.56 -1.03
N ALA A 55 -5.60 -1.77 -0.23
CA ALA A 55 -5.41 -0.34 -0.12
C ALA A 55 -4.03 0.02 0.46
N LYS A 56 -3.57 -0.73 1.47
CA LYS A 56 -2.24 -0.59 2.06
C LYS A 56 -1.14 -0.87 1.03
N THR A 57 -1.25 -1.99 0.31
CA THR A 57 -0.28 -2.36 -0.71
C THR A 57 -0.19 -1.30 -1.82
N GLY A 58 -1.34 -0.82 -2.32
CA GLY A 58 -1.38 0.24 -3.32
C GLY A 58 -0.82 1.58 -2.82
N PHE A 59 -1.01 1.87 -1.53
CA PHE A 59 -0.42 3.05 -0.88
C PHE A 59 1.10 2.95 -0.76
N ASP A 60 1.62 1.80 -0.32
CA ASP A 60 3.06 1.53 -0.20
C ASP A 60 3.76 1.70 -1.56
N GLN A 61 3.21 1.09 -2.62
CA GLN A 61 3.72 1.26 -3.99
C GLN A 61 3.71 2.73 -4.47
N LYS A 62 2.67 3.48 -4.11
CA LYS A 62 2.56 4.90 -4.47
C LYS A 62 3.58 5.75 -3.72
N ILE A 63 3.84 5.43 -2.45
CA ILE A 63 4.91 6.07 -1.67
C ILE A 63 6.26 5.76 -2.28
N GLU A 64 6.58 4.50 -2.54
CA GLU A 64 7.85 4.09 -3.14
C GLU A 64 8.11 4.83 -4.45
N GLY A 65 7.15 4.82 -5.38
CA GLY A 65 7.28 5.54 -6.65
C GLY A 65 7.32 7.06 -6.49
N THR A 66 6.75 7.62 -5.42
CA THR A 66 6.88 9.06 -5.12
C THR A 66 8.28 9.39 -4.62
N ILE A 67 8.84 8.57 -3.72
CA ILE A 67 10.20 8.72 -3.21
C ILE A 67 11.20 8.60 -4.37
N GLU A 68 11.05 7.58 -5.22
CA GLU A 68 11.89 7.39 -6.41
C GLU A 68 11.89 8.64 -7.31
N LYS A 69 10.72 9.19 -7.60
CA LYS A 69 10.59 10.43 -8.38
C LYS A 69 11.25 11.64 -7.71
N ILE A 70 11.18 11.74 -6.38
CA ILE A 70 11.83 12.82 -5.64
C ILE A 70 13.35 12.67 -5.73
N LEU A 71 13.88 11.47 -5.52
CA LEU A 71 15.32 11.20 -5.63
C LEU A 71 15.85 11.53 -7.02
N LEU A 72 15.13 11.15 -8.08
CA LEU A 72 15.47 11.52 -9.46
C LEU A 72 15.45 13.04 -9.68
N LYS A 73 14.49 13.76 -9.08
CA LYS A 73 14.42 15.23 -9.18
C LYS A 73 15.54 15.96 -8.43
N LEU A 74 16.09 15.33 -7.40
CA LEU A 74 17.20 15.87 -6.62
C LEU A 74 18.57 15.55 -7.26
N ASP A 75 18.58 14.96 -8.46
CA ASP A 75 19.79 14.55 -9.18
C ASP A 75 20.68 13.61 -8.35
N LEU A 76 20.05 12.80 -7.49
CA LEU A 76 20.75 11.85 -6.63
C LEU A 76 20.93 10.52 -7.39
N PRO A 77 22.17 10.03 -7.53
CA PRO A 77 22.43 8.75 -8.18
C PRO A 77 21.88 7.60 -7.33
N SER A 78 21.22 6.65 -7.99
CA SER A 78 20.75 5.42 -7.35
C SER A 78 21.93 4.49 -7.04
N LYS A 79 21.68 3.48 -6.20
CA LYS A 79 22.67 2.43 -5.94
C LYS A 79 23.05 1.65 -7.21
N SER A 80 22.12 1.52 -8.16
CA SER A 80 22.38 0.90 -9.46
C SER A 80 23.35 1.73 -10.29
N ASP A 81 23.14 3.05 -10.36
CA ASP A 81 24.01 3.95 -11.11
C ASP A 81 25.46 3.88 -10.61
N ILE A 82 25.64 3.80 -9.29
CA ILE A 82 26.97 3.63 -8.66
C ILE A 82 27.57 2.26 -9.01
N ALA A 83 26.77 1.19 -8.97
CA ALA A 83 27.24 -0.15 -9.32
C ALA A 83 27.67 -0.24 -10.80
N ASP A 84 26.90 0.37 -11.70
CA ASP A 84 27.22 0.42 -13.13
C ASP A 84 28.48 1.25 -13.40
N LEU A 85 28.67 2.36 -12.68
CA LEU A 85 29.91 3.15 -12.73
C LEU A 85 31.12 2.33 -12.26
N ASN A 86 31.01 1.63 -11.12
CA ASN A 86 32.10 0.78 -10.62
C ASN A 86 32.45 -0.32 -11.61
N LYS A 87 31.46 -0.99 -12.20
CA LYS A 87 31.70 -2.01 -13.22
C LYS A 87 32.43 -1.45 -14.44
N ARG A 88 32.05 -0.26 -14.90
CA ARG A 88 32.76 0.43 -16.00
C ARG A 88 34.20 0.78 -15.62
N ILE A 89 34.44 1.19 -14.38
CA ILE A 89 35.79 1.47 -13.86
C ILE A 89 36.62 0.18 -13.85
N ASP A 90 36.06 -0.93 -13.37
CA ASP A 90 36.76 -2.23 -13.34
C ASP A 90 37.12 -2.72 -14.75
N ASP A 91 36.18 -2.60 -15.70
CA ASP A 91 36.41 -2.99 -17.09
C ASP A 91 37.48 -2.13 -17.78
N LEU A 92 37.49 -0.82 -17.50
CA LEU A 92 38.53 0.08 -18.00
C LEU A 92 39.88 -0.23 -17.36
N THR A 93 39.90 -0.53 -16.06
CA THR A 93 41.13 -0.88 -15.33
C THR A 93 41.75 -2.15 -15.88
N LYS A 94 40.94 -3.19 -16.17
CA LYS A 94 41.41 -4.41 -16.83
C LYS A 94 42.04 -4.12 -18.18
N LYS A 95 41.38 -3.33 -19.04
CA LYS A 95 41.89 -2.96 -20.37
C LYS A 95 43.20 -2.15 -20.36
N LEU A 96 43.49 -1.45 -19.27
CA LEU A 96 44.73 -0.69 -19.10
C LEU A 96 45.86 -1.51 -18.45
N SER A 97 45.51 -2.63 -17.82
CA SER A 97 46.46 -3.51 -17.12
C SER A 97 46.88 -4.73 -17.95
N ASP A 98 46.17 -5.01 -19.04
CA ASP A 98 46.53 -5.93 -20.13
C ASP A 98 47.31 -5.19 -21.23
#